data_AF-A0A6B3GYV4-F1
#
_entry.id   AF-A0A6B3GYV4-F1
#
_cell.length_a   1.000
_cell.length_b   1.000
_cell.length_c   1.000
_cell.angle_alpha   90.00
_cell.angle_beta   90.00
_cell.angle_gamma   90.00
#
_symmetry.space_group_name_H-M   'P 1'
#
loop_
_entity.id
_entity.type
_entity.pdbx_description
1 polymer ?
#
loop_
_entity_poly.entity_id
_entity_poly.type
_entity_poly.pdbx_seq_one_letter_code
_entity_poly.pdbx_strand_id
1 'polypeptide(L)'
;YGYLRVVPSAGVAVVLLTNGGGARELYAALYRELLAELAAVTMPEPFGPPAEPPVVDFAPLVGTYRREGVVITVTERDGAGHAVYEFVDGMKDFSAPLEIDLVPVSATVFAGTGVGAAFSEDYMPVVFSRLEDGTGCVYIGMRCGPKVA
;
A
#
# COMPACT_ATOMS: atom_id res chain seq x y z
N TYR A 1 -15.03 -1.36 9.71
CA TYR A 1 -13.77 -2.10 9.69
C TYR A 1 -13.64 -2.91 10.96
N GLY A 2 -12.92 -4.03 10.94
CA GLY A 2 -12.63 -4.85 12.12
C GLY A 2 -11.13 -5.06 12.27
N TYR A 3 -10.63 -4.91 13.49
CA TYR A 3 -9.21 -5.07 13.84
C TYR A 3 -9.07 -6.03 15.01
N LEU A 4 -8.04 -6.87 14.94
CA LEU A 4 -7.64 -7.80 15.99
C LEU A 4 -6.11 -7.80 16.09
N ARG A 5 -5.60 -7.69 17.32
CA ARG A 5 -4.21 -8.01 17.65
C ARG A 5 -4.19 -8.92 18.86
N VAL A 6 -3.32 -9.93 18.80
CA VAL A 6 -3.14 -10.92 19.85
C VAL A 6 -1.65 -10.94 20.20
N VAL A 7 -1.35 -10.86 21.50
CA VAL A 7 0.01 -10.99 22.04
C VAL A 7 0.00 -12.20 22.98
N PRO A 8 0.25 -13.42 22.45
CA PRO A 8 0.13 -14.66 23.24
C PRO A 8 1.06 -14.69 24.45
N SER A 9 2.29 -14.19 24.31
CA SER A 9 3.27 -14.15 25.39
C SER A 9 2.86 -13.30 26.60
N ALA A 10 1.93 -12.35 26.40
CA ALA A 10 1.37 -11.50 27.44
C ALA A 10 -0.07 -11.91 27.82
N GLY A 11 -0.67 -12.89 27.16
CA GLY A 11 -2.07 -13.26 27.38
C GLY A 11 -3.08 -12.17 26.99
N VAL A 12 -2.71 -11.27 26.06
CA VAL A 12 -3.52 -10.09 25.67
C VAL A 12 -4.13 -10.26 24.29
N ALA A 13 -5.41 -9.89 24.15
CA ALA A 13 -6.07 -9.70 22.86
C ALA A 13 -6.85 -8.37 22.87
N VAL A 14 -6.71 -7.58 21.80
CA VAL A 14 -7.41 -6.31 21.60
C VAL A 14 -8.25 -6.42 20.33
N VAL A 15 -9.53 -6.05 20.43
CA VAL A 15 -10.50 -6.07 19.32
C VAL A 15 -11.14 -4.70 19.17
N LEU A 16 -11.19 -4.19 17.95
CA LEU A 16 -11.87 -2.94 17.60
C LEU A 16 -12.80 -3.17 16.42
N LEU A 17 -14.07 -2.83 16.60
CA LEU A 17 -15.09 -2.86 15.55
C LEU A 17 -15.58 -1.43 15.31
N THR A 18 -15.58 -1.03 14.04
CA THR A 18 -16.04 0.30 13.61
C THR A 18 -17.02 0.17 12.46
N ASN A 19 -17.94 1.12 12.35
CA ASN A 19 -18.94 1.20 11.28
C ASN A 19 -18.59 2.20 10.16
N GLY A 20 -17.40 2.81 10.18
CA GLY A 20 -16.93 3.73 9.13
C GLY A 20 -15.95 4.78 9.67
N GLY A 21 -15.72 5.83 8.87
CA GLY A 21 -14.87 6.96 9.21
C GLY A 21 -13.37 6.64 9.27
N GLY A 22 -12.62 7.43 10.04
CA GLY A 22 -11.18 7.29 10.30
C GLY A 22 -10.84 6.10 11.21
N ALA A 23 -11.36 4.93 10.84
CA ALA A 23 -11.26 3.71 11.64
C ALA A 23 -9.82 3.23 11.81
N ARG A 24 -8.93 3.58 10.87
CA ARG A 24 -7.54 3.11 10.89
C ARG A 24 -6.65 4.00 11.74
N GLU A 25 -6.89 5.30 11.71
CA GLU A 25 -6.30 6.30 12.57
C GLU A 25 -6.69 6.01 14.03
N LEU A 26 -7.97 5.72 14.26
CA LEU A 26 -8.46 5.27 15.57
C LEU A 26 -7.78 3.95 16.00
N TYR A 27 -7.68 2.98 15.10
CA TYR A 27 -6.95 1.74 15.34
C TYR A 27 -5.49 2.00 15.73
N ALA A 28 -4.77 2.81 14.96
CA ALA A 28 -3.35 3.06 15.17
C ALA A 28 -3.09 3.77 16.50
N ALA A 29 -3.92 4.77 16.85
CA ALA A 29 -3.82 5.47 18.12
C ALA A 29 -4.12 4.54 19.31
N LEU A 30 -5.28 3.87 19.30
CA LEU A 30 -5.69 3.03 20.42
C LEU A 30 -4.78 1.82 20.61
N TYR A 31 -4.40 1.14 19.53
CA TYR A 31 -3.59 -0.08 19.66
C TYR A 31 -2.17 0.23 20.09
N ARG A 32 -1.60 1.38 19.72
CA ARG A 32 -0.26 1.77 20.15
C ARG A 32 -0.20 1.93 21.66
N GLU A 33 -1.18 2.61 22.25
CA GLU A 33 -1.30 2.78 23.70
C GLU A 33 -1.58 1.44 24.39
N LEU A 34 -2.64 0.73 23.97
CA LEU A 34 -3.06 -0.52 24.62
C LEU A 34 -2.00 -1.62 24.56
N LEU A 35 -1.31 -1.79 23.42
CA LEU A 35 -0.27 -2.82 23.29
C LEU A 35 1.00 -2.46 24.06
N ALA A 36 1.35 -1.17 24.14
CA ALA A 36 2.49 -0.73 24.94
C ALA A 36 2.22 -0.96 26.44
N GLU A 37 1.05 -0.55 26.92
CA GLU A 37 0.71 -0.62 28.35
C GLU A 37 0.40 -2.04 28.82
N LEU A 38 -0.37 -2.81 28.06
CA LEU A 38 -0.88 -4.11 28.51
C LEU A 38 0.05 -5.27 28.14
N ALA A 39 0.90 -5.10 27.14
CA ALA A 39 1.72 -6.18 26.60
C ALA A 39 3.21 -5.84 26.39
N ALA A 40 3.64 -4.62 26.74
CA ALA A 40 5.01 -4.13 26.47
C ALA A 40 5.43 -4.28 25.00
N VAL A 41 4.47 -4.16 24.08
CA VAL A 41 4.69 -4.27 22.63
C VAL A 41 4.65 -2.89 22.00
N THR A 42 5.76 -2.50 21.38
CA THR A 42 5.82 -1.29 20.54
C THR A 42 5.34 -1.62 19.13
N MET A 43 4.29 -0.94 18.67
CA MET A 43 3.90 -1.01 17.26
C MET A 43 4.95 -0.32 16.38
N PRO A 44 5.21 -0.84 15.16
CA PRO A 44 6.02 -0.13 14.19
C PRO A 44 5.47 1.28 13.91
N GLU A 45 6.37 2.19 13.54
CA GLU A 45 5.96 3.48 12.98
C GLU A 45 5.19 3.28 11.67
N PRO A 46 4.27 4.21 11.34
CA PRO A 46 3.57 4.18 10.05
C PRO A 46 4.57 4.11 8.89
N PHE A 47 4.18 3.42 7.84
CA PHE A 47 5.03 3.32 6.66
C PHE A 47 5.05 4.66 5.92
N GLY A 48 6.23 5.07 5.45
CA GLY A 48 6.38 6.28 4.66
C GLY A 48 7.75 6.35 3.98
N PRO A 49 7.93 7.31 3.05
CA PRO A 49 9.22 7.53 2.42
C PRO A 49 10.25 8.06 3.43
N PRO A 50 11.55 7.80 3.21
CA PRO A 50 12.60 8.46 3.99
C PRO A 50 12.58 9.96 3.74
N ALA A 51 13.18 10.74 4.65
CA ALA A 51 13.28 12.19 4.52
C ALA A 51 13.99 12.63 3.22
N GLU A 52 14.93 11.82 2.74
CA GLU A 52 15.63 11.99 1.47
C GLU A 52 15.38 10.74 0.59
N PRO A 53 14.35 10.76 -0.28
CA PRO A 53 14.08 9.67 -1.20
C PRO A 53 15.25 9.41 -2.17
N PRO A 54 15.63 8.14 -2.43
CA PRO A 54 16.66 7.83 -3.41
C PRO A 54 16.21 8.16 -4.83
N VAL A 55 17.16 8.50 -5.70
CA VAL A 55 16.92 8.57 -7.14
C VAL A 55 16.83 7.14 -7.69
N VAL A 56 15.77 6.86 -8.45
CA VAL A 56 15.51 5.53 -9.02
C VAL A 56 15.31 5.66 -10.53
N ASP A 57 15.85 4.70 -11.29
CA ASP A 57 15.54 4.52 -12.71
C ASP A 57 14.16 3.85 -12.84
N PHE A 58 13.17 4.58 -13.34
CA PHE A 58 11.80 4.08 -13.53
C PHE A 58 11.63 3.29 -14.82
N ALA A 59 12.56 3.37 -15.78
CA ALA A 59 12.39 2.74 -17.09
C ALA A 59 12.05 1.23 -17.03
N PRO A 60 12.63 0.42 -16.12
CA PRO A 60 12.25 -1.00 -15.99
C PRO A 60 10.83 -1.21 -15.45
N LEU A 61 10.32 -0.23 -14.70
CA LEU A 61 9.05 -0.27 -13.96
C LEU A 61 7.87 0.30 -14.77
N VAL A 62 8.15 1.14 -15.77
CA VAL A 62 7.12 1.69 -16.68
C VAL A 62 6.47 0.57 -17.48
N GLY A 63 5.14 0.57 -17.55
CA GLY A 63 4.35 -0.38 -18.32
C GLY A 63 2.97 -0.62 -17.74
N THR A 64 2.26 -1.59 -18.30
CA THR A 64 0.92 -1.98 -17.87
C THR A 64 0.97 -3.30 -17.13
N TYR A 65 0.34 -3.34 -15.96
CA TYR A 65 0.21 -4.50 -15.12
C TYR A 65 -1.26 -4.85 -14.99
N ARG A 66 -1.60 -6.15 -15.04
CA ARG A 66 -3.00 -6.56 -14.99
C ARG A 66 -3.21 -7.74 -14.05
N ARG A 67 -4.30 -7.67 -13.29
CA ARG A 67 -4.88 -8.81 -12.58
C ARG A 67 -6.40 -8.74 -12.74
N GLU A 68 -7.09 -9.75 -12.20
CA GLU A 68 -8.55 -9.77 -12.26
C GLU A 68 -9.16 -8.48 -11.67
N GLY A 69 -10.02 -7.84 -12.47
CA GLY A 69 -10.76 -6.64 -12.12
C GLY A 69 -9.93 -5.35 -12.02
N VAL A 70 -8.62 -5.38 -12.29
CA VAL A 70 -7.74 -4.21 -12.14
C VAL A 70 -6.66 -4.14 -13.22
N VAL A 71 -6.49 -2.95 -13.80
CA VAL A 71 -5.33 -2.56 -14.62
C VAL A 71 -4.55 -1.48 -13.87
N ILE A 72 -3.23 -1.59 -13.87
CA ILE A 72 -2.31 -0.62 -13.26
C ILE A 72 -1.35 -0.15 -14.35
N THR A 73 -1.37 1.13 -14.67
CA THR A 73 -0.49 1.73 -15.67
C THR A 73 0.56 2.56 -14.97
N VAL A 74 1.82 2.15 -15.05
CA VAL A 74 2.97 2.86 -14.47
C VAL A 74 3.66 3.68 -15.55
N THR A 75 3.88 4.96 -15.27
CA THR A 75 4.51 5.94 -16.15
C THR A 75 5.54 6.74 -15.37
N GLU A 76 6.44 7.42 -16.09
CA GLU A 76 7.33 8.43 -15.52
C GLU A 76 6.91 9.80 -16.05
N ARG A 77 6.78 10.79 -15.16
CA ARG A 77 6.41 12.18 -15.47
C ARG A 77 7.38 13.10 -14.75
N ASP A 78 8.07 13.97 -15.48
CA ASP A 78 9.01 14.95 -14.92
C ASP A 78 10.08 14.33 -13.97
N GLY A 79 10.53 13.10 -14.25
CA GLY A 79 11.51 12.38 -13.44
C GLY A 79 10.92 11.69 -12.20
N ALA A 80 9.60 11.68 -12.02
CA ALA A 80 8.89 11.02 -10.94
C ALA A 80 8.00 9.88 -11.45
N GLY A 81 7.89 8.82 -10.65
CA GLY A 81 7.02 7.69 -10.95
C GLY A 81 5.56 8.01 -10.67
N HIS A 82 4.69 7.58 -11.57
CA HIS A 82 3.24 7.76 -11.47
C HIS A 82 2.53 6.47 -11.83
N ALA A 83 1.51 6.06 -11.07
CA ALA A 83 0.68 4.92 -11.40
C ALA A 83 -0.80 5.30 -11.47
N VAL A 84 -1.50 4.83 -12.49
CA VAL A 84 -2.96 4.88 -12.58
C VAL A 84 -3.49 3.50 -12.24
N TYR A 85 -4.29 3.40 -11.18
CA TYR A 85 -4.97 2.16 -10.78
C TYR A 85 -6.43 2.24 -11.20
N GLU A 86 -6.85 1.35 -12.09
CA GLU A 86 -8.19 1.34 -12.68
C GLU A 86 -8.90 0.04 -12.37
N PHE A 87 -10.15 0.13 -11.88
CA PHE A 87 -11.02 -1.03 -11.89
C PHE A 87 -11.50 -1.29 -13.31
N VAL A 88 -11.48 -2.55 -13.73
CA VAL A 88 -11.88 -2.97 -15.08
C VAL A 88 -12.83 -4.16 -15.02
N ASP A 89 -13.28 -4.60 -16.19
CA ASP A 89 -14.18 -5.74 -16.36
C ASP A 89 -15.46 -5.55 -15.51
N GLY A 90 -15.89 -6.54 -14.74
CA GLY A 90 -17.06 -6.46 -13.86
C GLY A 90 -16.95 -5.46 -12.71
N MET A 91 -15.77 -4.88 -12.47
CA MET A 91 -15.52 -3.92 -11.38
C MET A 91 -15.44 -2.46 -11.86
N LYS A 92 -15.54 -2.20 -13.17
CA LYS A 92 -15.26 -0.89 -13.77
C LYS A 92 -15.97 0.32 -13.13
N ASP A 93 -17.16 0.10 -12.56
CA ASP A 93 -17.98 1.18 -11.98
C ASP A 93 -17.84 1.30 -10.44
N PHE A 94 -16.87 0.59 -9.83
CA PHE A 94 -16.68 0.60 -8.37
C PHE A 94 -16.00 1.87 -7.86
N SER A 95 -15.15 2.48 -8.68
CA SER A 95 -14.46 3.73 -8.36
C SER A 95 -13.92 4.39 -9.64
N ALA A 96 -13.70 5.69 -9.58
CA ALA A 96 -12.90 6.36 -10.60
C ALA A 96 -11.44 5.85 -10.55
N PRO A 97 -10.67 5.99 -11.65
CA PRO A 97 -9.23 5.75 -11.64
C PRO A 97 -8.54 6.46 -10.48
N LEU A 98 -7.64 5.77 -9.81
CA LEU A 98 -6.84 6.31 -8.73
C LEU A 98 -5.47 6.71 -9.28
N GLU A 99 -5.15 8.00 -9.15
CA GLU A 99 -3.87 8.59 -9.56
C GLU A 99 -2.90 8.53 -8.38
N ILE A 100 -1.84 7.75 -8.51
CA ILE A 100 -0.91 7.42 -7.42
C ILE A 100 0.47 7.98 -7.75
N ASP A 101 0.94 8.91 -6.93
CA ASP A 101 2.34 9.37 -6.97
C ASP A 101 3.24 8.32 -6.29
N LEU A 102 4.36 7.97 -6.92
CA LEU A 102 5.29 6.97 -6.41
C LEU A 102 6.54 7.62 -5.83
N VAL A 103 6.57 7.81 -4.50
CA VAL A 103 7.75 8.34 -3.81
C VAL A 103 8.73 7.19 -3.50
N PRO A 104 10.00 7.25 -3.94
CA PRO A 104 10.95 6.17 -3.70
C PRO A 104 11.24 5.90 -2.22
N VAL A 105 11.20 4.62 -1.83
CA VAL A 105 11.69 4.13 -0.53
C VAL A 105 12.95 3.30 -0.73
N SER A 106 12.98 2.51 -1.80
CA SER A 106 14.14 1.77 -2.30
C SER A 106 14.07 1.68 -3.83
N ALA A 107 14.99 0.94 -4.46
CA ALA A 107 14.97 0.71 -5.91
C ALA A 107 13.69 0.00 -6.41
N THR A 108 12.97 -0.72 -5.53
CA THR A 108 11.79 -1.50 -5.92
C THR A 108 10.59 -1.30 -4.99
N VAL A 109 10.70 -0.45 -3.97
CA VAL A 109 9.61 -0.15 -3.03
C VAL A 109 9.34 1.34 -3.08
N PHE A 110 8.06 1.70 -3.22
CA PHE A 110 7.61 3.07 -3.29
C PHE A 110 6.49 3.30 -2.29
N ALA A 111 6.46 4.49 -1.72
CA ALA A 111 5.34 5.01 -0.97
C ALA A 111 4.37 5.66 -1.95
N GLY A 112 3.31 4.92 -2.29
CA GLY A 112 2.21 5.42 -3.10
C GLY A 112 1.38 6.41 -2.30
N THR A 113 1.11 7.59 -2.85
CA THR A 113 0.27 8.63 -2.23
C THR A 113 -0.66 9.29 -3.25
N GLY A 114 -1.40 10.33 -2.85
CA GLY A 114 -2.25 11.12 -3.76
C GLY A 114 -3.72 10.67 -3.88
N VAL A 115 -4.09 9.53 -3.28
CA VAL A 115 -5.44 8.94 -3.43
C VAL A 115 -6.32 9.02 -2.16
N GLY A 116 -5.85 9.76 -1.14
CA GLY A 116 -6.58 10.01 0.11
C GLY A 116 -7.10 8.73 0.77
N ALA A 117 -8.38 8.74 1.16
CA ALA A 117 -9.03 7.63 1.87
C ALA A 117 -9.14 6.31 1.09
N ALA A 118 -8.79 6.28 -0.21
CA ALA A 118 -8.63 5.04 -0.94
C ALA A 118 -7.42 4.22 -0.44
N PHE A 119 -6.43 4.90 0.15
CA PHE A 119 -5.37 4.27 0.93
C PHE A 119 -5.68 4.28 2.42
N SER A 120 -5.19 3.26 3.10
CA SER A 120 -5.49 2.97 4.49
C SER A 120 -4.69 3.84 5.49
N GLU A 121 -3.61 4.45 5.01
CA GLU A 121 -2.71 5.39 5.69
C GLU A 121 -2.30 6.48 4.67
N ASP A 122 -1.47 7.44 5.08
CA ASP A 122 -0.93 8.48 4.18
C ASP A 122 -0.18 7.88 2.97
N TYR A 123 0.37 6.68 3.15
CA TYR A 123 1.12 5.95 2.14
C TYR A 123 0.68 4.49 2.04
N MET A 124 0.63 3.98 0.81
CA MET A 124 0.51 2.55 0.53
C MET A 124 1.82 2.03 -0.08
N PRO A 125 2.40 0.92 0.41
CA PRO A 125 3.50 0.29 -0.28
C PRO A 125 3.10 -0.17 -1.68
N VAL A 126 3.82 0.32 -2.68
CA VAL A 126 3.82 -0.16 -4.05
C VAL A 126 5.15 -0.88 -4.27
N VAL A 127 5.10 -2.20 -4.41
CA VAL A 127 6.32 -3.03 -4.45
C VAL A 127 6.46 -3.67 -5.82
N PHE A 128 7.57 -3.44 -6.48
CA PHE A 128 7.93 -4.09 -7.73
C PHE A 128 8.81 -5.30 -7.47
N SER A 129 8.57 -6.37 -8.22
CA SER A 129 9.38 -7.59 -8.15
C SER A 129 9.37 -8.30 -9.51
N ARG A 130 10.04 -9.44 -9.58
CA ARG A 130 9.90 -10.40 -10.67
C ARG A 130 9.34 -11.72 -10.13
N LEU A 131 8.47 -12.34 -10.90
CA LEU A 131 8.04 -13.72 -10.68
C LEU A 131 9.18 -14.69 -11.04
N GLU A 132 9.00 -15.97 -10.72
CA GLU A 132 10.01 -17.01 -10.98
C GLU A 132 10.39 -17.15 -12.46
N ASP A 133 9.45 -16.84 -13.37
CA ASP A 133 9.67 -16.84 -14.82
C ASP A 133 10.34 -15.56 -15.35
N GLY A 134 10.68 -14.63 -14.45
CA GLY A 134 11.27 -13.33 -14.79
C GLY A 134 10.26 -12.23 -15.12
N THR A 135 8.96 -12.54 -15.18
CA THR A 135 7.90 -11.56 -15.46
C THR A 135 7.90 -10.49 -14.37
N GLY A 136 8.04 -9.22 -14.77
CA GLY A 136 7.91 -8.10 -13.84
C GLY A 136 6.50 -8.04 -13.24
N CYS A 137 6.37 -7.63 -11.98
CA CYS A 137 5.07 -7.50 -11.34
C CYS A 137 5.06 -6.36 -10.33
N VAL A 138 3.87 -5.84 -10.04
CA VAL A 138 3.62 -4.82 -9.02
C VAL A 138 2.65 -5.35 -7.98
N TYR A 139 2.95 -5.13 -6.70
CA TYR A 139 2.11 -5.46 -5.57
C TYR A 139 1.55 -4.19 -4.96
N ILE A 140 0.22 -4.09 -4.88
CA ILE A 140 -0.49 -3.01 -4.18
C ILE A 140 -1.56 -3.64 -3.29
N GLY A 141 -1.50 -3.35 -1.98
CA GLY A 141 -2.35 -4.02 -0.99
C GLY A 141 -2.20 -5.55 -1.03
N MET A 142 -0.95 -6.02 -1.09
CA MET A 142 -0.56 -7.44 -1.12
C MET A 142 -1.03 -8.26 -2.33
N ARG A 143 -1.61 -7.63 -3.36
CA ARG A 143 -2.09 -8.31 -4.58
C ARG A 143 -1.14 -8.06 -5.73
N CYS A 144 -0.68 -9.13 -6.36
CA CYS A 144 0.22 -9.11 -7.52
C CYS A 144 -0.55 -8.79 -8.81
N GLY A 145 -0.10 -7.80 -9.55
CA GLY A 145 -0.40 -7.61 -10.97
C GLY A 145 0.85 -7.88 -11.80
N PRO A 146 0.92 -8.98 -12.57
CA PRO A 146 1.98 -9.21 -13.54
C PRO A 146 1.97 -8.15 -14.66
N LYS A 147 3.15 -7.82 -15.17
CA LYS A 147 3.34 -6.90 -16.31
C LYS A 147 2.87 -7.59 -17.58
N VAL A 148 2.10 -6.88 -18.38
CA VAL A 148 1.49 -7.38 -19.64
C VAL A 148 1.88 -6.55 -20.86
N ALA A 149 2.37 -5.31 -20.66
CA ALA A 149 2.93 -4.45 -21.69
C ALA A 149 4.00 -3.52 -21.10
#